data_AF-A0A9P9DSJ5-F1
#
_entry.id   AF-A0A9P9DSJ5-F1
#
_cell.length_a   1.000
_cell.length_b   1.000
_cell.length_c   1.000
_cell.angle_alpha   90.00
_cell.angle_beta   90.00
_cell.angle_gamma   90.00
#
_symmetry.space_group_name_H-M   'P 1'
#
loop_
_entity.id
_entity.type
_entity.pdbx_description
1 polymer ?
#
loop_
_entity_poly.entity_id
_entity_poly.type
_entity_poly.pdbx_seq_one_letter_code
_entity_poly.pdbx_strand_id
1 'polypeptide(L)' 'MVASASEDGTIRIWDSKTGKCDHLLEGHSSDINSVAFSYDSTIVASASERHASP' A
#
# COMPACT_ATOMS: atom_id res chain seq x y z
N MET A 1 -5.63 -8.58 -8.41
CA MET A 1 -5.74 -7.62 -7.30
C MET A 1 -5.09 -6.32 -7.73
N VAL A 2 -5.57 -5.20 -7.21
CA VAL A 2 -4.92 -3.90 -7.36
C VAL A 2 -4.49 -3.44 -5.97
N ALA A 3 -3.28 -2.89 -5.86
CA ALA A 3 -2.81 -2.20 -4.66
C ALA A 3 -2.70 -0.70 -4.97
N SER A 4 -3.09 0.12 -4.00
CA SER A 4 -2.84 1.55 -4.01
C SER A 4 -2.23 1.95 -2.68
N ALA A 5 -1.14 2.72 -2.75
CA ALA A 5 -0.58 3.47 -1.65
C ALA A 5 -1.27 4.84 -1.53
N SER A 6 -1.22 5.45 -0.35
CA SER A 6 -1.85 6.73 -0.07
C SER A 6 -0.96 7.57 0.84
N GLU A 7 -1.11 8.89 0.75
CA GLU A 7 -0.44 9.86 1.63
C GLU A 7 -0.91 9.72 3.09
N ASP A 8 -2.08 9.13 3.33
CA ASP A 8 -2.57 8.85 4.70
C ASP A 8 -1.85 7.68 5.42
N GLY A 9 -0.77 7.14 4.82
CA GLY A 9 0.00 6.05 5.39
C GLY A 9 -0.68 4.68 5.27
N THR A 10 -1.72 4.56 4.45
CA THR A 10 -2.45 3.30 4.24
C THR A 10 -2.21 2.69 2.87
N ILE A 11 -2.35 1.36 2.82
CA ILE A 11 -2.40 0.60 1.57
C ILE A 11 -3.78 -0.05 1.47
N ARG A 12 -4.43 0.13 0.33
CA ARG A 12 -5.71 -0.52 0.02
C ARG A 12 -5.53 -1.57 -1.06
N ILE A 13 -6.10 -2.74 -0.81
CA ILE A 13 -6.05 -3.88 -1.72
C ILE A 13 -7.46 -4.18 -2.20
N TRP A 14 -7.60 -4.25 -3.53
CA TRP A 14 -8.88 -4.37 -4.19
C TRP A 14 -8.99 -5.66 -5.00
N ASP A 15 -10.14 -6.31 -4.93
CA ASP A 15 -10.54 -7.30 -5.92
C ASP A 15 -10.90 -6.56 -7.22
N SER A 16 -10.12 -6.81 -8.27
CA SER A 16 -10.25 -6.09 -9.54
C SER A 16 -11.48 -6.52 -10.36
N LYS A 17 -12.15 -7.63 -10.00
CA LYS A 17 -13.34 -8.12 -10.70
C LYS A 17 -14.62 -7.50 -10.15
N THR A 18 -14.66 -7.31 -8.83
CA THR A 18 -15.83 -6.82 -8.08
C THR A 18 -15.70 -5.36 -7.67
N GLY A 19 -14.47 -4.81 -7.69
CA GLY A 19 -14.17 -3.46 -7.23
C GLY A 19 -14.24 -3.29 -5.71
N LYS A 20 -14.35 -4.38 -4.95
CA LYS A 20 -14.41 -4.32 -3.48
C LYS A 20 -13.02 -4.14 -2.89
N CYS A 21 -12.95 -3.37 -1.80
CA CYS A 21 -11.75 -3.25 -0.97
C CYS A 21 -11.72 -4.47 -0.03
N ASP A 22 -10.82 -5.41 -0.28
CA ASP A 22 -10.69 -6.63 0.51
C ASP A 22 -9.85 -6.39 1.77
N HIS A 23 -8.82 -5.54 1.66
CA HIS A 23 -7.91 -5.26 2.77
C HIS A 23 -7.55 -3.77 2.85
N LEU A 24 -7.43 -3.31 4.09
CA LEU A 24 -6.80 -2.06 4.48
C LEU A 24 -5.60 -2.42 5.35
N LEU A 25 -4.40 -2.03 4.92
CA LEU A 25 -3.16 -2.26 5.65
C LEU A 25 -2.69 -0.92 6.22
N GLU A 26 -2.56 -0.88 7.54
CA GLU A 26 -2.16 0.30 8.32
C GLU A 26 -0.81 0.02 9.01
N GLY A 27 -0.07 1.07 9.35
CA GLY A 27 1.15 0.95 10.15
C GLY A 27 2.30 1.84 9.70
N HIS A 28 2.25 2.40 8.49
CA HIS A 28 3.18 3.46 8.11
C HIS A 28 2.79 4.77 8.79
N SER A 29 3.75 5.40 9.44
CA SER A 29 3.57 6.68 10.13
C SER A 29 3.75 7.90 9.22
N SER A 30 3.88 7.67 7.91
CA SER A 30 4.20 8.67 6.89
C SER A 30 3.66 8.19 5.54
N ASP A 31 3.56 9.12 4.60
CA ASP A 31 3.12 8.92 3.23
C ASP A 31 3.84 7.75 2.57
N ILE A 32 3.09 6.89 1.88
CA ILE A 32 3.64 5.74 1.17
C ILE A 32 3.88 6.12 -0.29
N ASN A 33 5.13 6.00 -0.73
CA ASN A 33 5.53 6.45 -2.06
C ASN A 33 5.64 5.28 -3.07
N SER A 34 5.66 4.03 -2.58
CA SER A 34 5.71 2.85 -3.44
C SER A 34 5.05 1.63 -2.82
N VAL A 35 4.43 0.80 -3.67
CA VAL A 35 3.83 -0.48 -3.31
C VAL A 35 4.04 -1.51 -4.42
N ALA A 36 4.35 -2.75 -4.06
CA ALA A 36 4.52 -3.86 -4.99
C ALA A 36 4.02 -5.19 -4.40
N PHE A 37 3.50 -6.06 -5.27
CA PHE A 37 3.16 -7.43 -4.91
C PHE A 37 4.33 -8.38 -5.16
N SER A 38 4.43 -9.44 -4.36
CA SER A 38 5.18 -10.63 -4.75
C SER A 38 4.52 -11.30 -5.97
N TYR A 39 5.29 -12.12 -6.69
CA TYR A 39 4.81 -12.80 -7.90
C TYR A 39 3.55 -13.65 -7.66
N ASP A 40 3.47 -14.31 -6.50
CA ASP A 40 2.34 -15.13 -6.07
C ASP A 40 1.24 -14.33 -5.34
N SER A 41 1.41 -13.00 -5.21
CA SER A 41 0.48 -12.08 -4.54
C SER A 41 0.21 -12.38 -3.05
N THR A 42 1.09 -13.13 -2.38
CA THR A 42 0.94 -13.44 -0.95
C THR A 42 1.55 -12.37 -0.04
N ILE A 43 2.48 -11.57 -0.57
CA ILE A 43 3.17 -10.50 0.16
C ILE A 43 3.01 -9.17 -0.57
N VAL A 44 2.83 -8.11 0.21
CA VAL A 44 2.89 -6.72 -0.26
C VAL A 44 4.09 -6.04 0.37
N ALA A 45 4.98 -5.51 -0.46
CA ALA A 45 6.09 -4.65 -0.05
C ALA A 45 5.68 -3.18 -0.19
N SER A 46 6.10 -2.34 0.74
CA SER A 46 5.82 -0.89 0.73
C SER A 46 6.95 -0.07 1.32
N ALA A 47 7.05 1.18 0.89
CA ALA A 47 8.08 2.11 1.34
C ALA A 47 7.52 3.53 1.49
N SER A 48 7.95 4.19 2.56
CA SER A 48 7.71 5.61 2.85
C SER A 48 9.05 6.32 2.92
N GLU A 49 9.13 7.51 2.32
CA GLU A 49 10.31 8.35 2.46
C GLU A 49 10.18 9.18 3.74
N ARG A 50 11.19 9.10 4.62
CA ARG A 50 11.29 10.10 5.69
C ARG A 50 11.90 11.36 5.09
N HIS A 51 11.09 12.40 4.92
CA HIS A 51 11.60 13.75 4.80
C HIS A 51 12.14 14.20 6.16
N ALA A 52 13.41 13.91 6.45
CA ALA A 52 14.12 14.60 7.50
C ALA A 52 14.46 16.00 6.96
N SER A 53 13.66 17.00 7.32
CA SER A 53 14.13 18.38 7.22
C SER A 53 15.38 18.53 8.10
N PRO A 54 16.45 19.19 7.63
CA PRO A 54 17.68 19.37 8.41
C PRO A 54 17.46 20.16 9.70
#